data_AF-A0A9E4UWU1-F1
#
_entry.id   AF-A0A9E4UWU1-F1
#
_cell.length_a   1.000
_cell.length_b   1.000
_cell.length_c   1.000
_cell.angle_alpha   90.00
_cell.angle_beta   90.00
_cell.angle_gamma   90.00
#
_symmetry.space_group_name_H-M   'P 1'
#
loop_
_entity.id
_entity.type
_entity.pdbx_description
1 polymer ?
#
loop_
_entity_poly.entity_id
_entity_poly.type
_entity_poly.pdbx_seq_one_letter_code
_entity_poly.pdbx_strand_id
1 'polypeptide(L)'
;MPDATIKIEGARFIITMDPQRRIIADGSLVVQGQHILQVGKAAELAPVQADRVIDARDMVVTPGFCNGHMHISYAHATRGIFPDDLGSAYLPNVFKLQAIMTEDEEFHTSLLAITELLKYGTTTFLDPGSTKHLDRCLDAYRQAGCRIIVG
;
A
#
# COMPACT_ATOMS: atom_id res chain seq x y z
N MET A 1 4.02 -8.57 -16.52
CA MET A 1 4.27 -8.33 -17.96
C MET A 1 4.96 -6.98 -18.09
N PRO A 2 6.27 -6.94 -18.39
CA PRO A 2 7.06 -5.71 -18.33
C PRO A 2 6.63 -4.63 -19.34
N ASP A 3 5.99 -5.02 -20.44
CA ASP A 3 5.61 -4.09 -21.52
C ASP A 3 4.10 -3.75 -21.55
N ALA A 4 3.29 -4.36 -20.69
CA ALA A 4 1.86 -4.13 -20.67
C ALA A 4 1.55 -2.69 -20.27
N THR A 5 0.60 -2.09 -20.98
CA THR A 5 0.17 -0.70 -20.81
C THR A 5 -1.21 -0.64 -20.15
N ILE A 6 -1.35 0.27 -19.19
CA ILE A 6 -2.61 0.57 -18.51
C ILE A 6 -2.89 2.07 -18.68
N LYS A 7 -4.05 2.42 -19.19
CA LYS A 7 -4.56 3.80 -19.21
C LYS A 7 -5.61 3.97 -18.12
N ILE A 8 -5.37 4.89 -17.20
CA ILE A 8 -6.41 5.40 -16.29
C ILE A 8 -7.03 6.60 -17.00
N GLU A 9 -8.27 6.47 -17.41
CA GLU A 9 -8.91 7.39 -18.35
C GLU A 9 -9.95 8.28 -17.66
N GLY A 10 -9.79 9.59 -17.85
CA GLY A 10 -10.81 10.58 -17.53
C GLY A 10 -11.05 10.84 -16.06
N ALA A 11 -10.06 10.58 -15.19
CA ALA A 11 -10.14 10.89 -13.76
C ALA A 11 -10.65 12.33 -13.50
N ARG A 12 -11.63 12.47 -12.59
CA ARG A 12 -12.16 13.78 -12.18
C ARG A 12 -11.03 14.72 -11.79
N PHE A 13 -10.11 14.21 -10.98
CA PHE A 13 -8.87 14.88 -10.61
C PHE A 13 -7.71 13.90 -10.57
N ILE A 14 -6.55 14.33 -11.05
CA ILE A 14 -5.26 13.71 -10.74
C ILE A 14 -4.49 14.68 -9.84
N ILE A 15 -4.25 14.28 -8.59
CA ILE A 15 -3.41 15.00 -7.65
C ILE A 15 -1.98 14.50 -7.85
N THR A 16 -1.12 15.26 -8.53
CA THR A 16 0.17 14.71 -9.00
C THR A 16 1.23 14.63 -7.91
N MET A 17 1.17 15.54 -6.93
CA MET A 17 2.22 15.77 -5.93
C MET A 17 3.60 16.09 -6.53
N ASP A 18 3.67 16.47 -7.81
CA ASP A 18 4.90 16.91 -8.48
C ASP A 18 5.43 18.25 -7.91
N PRO A 19 6.64 18.70 -8.30
CA PRO A 19 7.21 19.94 -7.75
C PRO A 19 6.34 21.19 -7.96
N GLN A 20 5.49 21.20 -8.98
CA GLN A 20 4.56 22.29 -9.28
C GLN A 20 3.21 22.13 -8.56
N ARG A 21 2.99 21.03 -7.83
CA ARG A 21 1.76 20.71 -7.10
C ARG A 21 0.52 20.76 -8.00
N ARG A 22 0.65 20.28 -9.25
CA ARG A 22 -0.45 20.31 -10.21
C ARG A 22 -1.63 19.46 -9.72
N ILE A 23 -2.84 20.00 -9.92
CA ILE A 23 -4.09 19.25 -9.84
C ILE A 23 -4.71 19.30 -11.22
N ILE A 24 -4.78 18.16 -11.89
CA ILE A 24 -5.29 18.06 -13.26
C ILE A 24 -6.75 17.63 -13.19
N ALA A 25 -7.66 18.57 -13.44
CA ALA A 25 -9.07 18.26 -13.69
C ALA A 25 -9.23 17.54 -15.04
N ASP A 26 -10.12 16.56 -15.12
CA ASP A 26 -10.39 15.74 -16.31
C ASP A 26 -9.09 15.17 -16.89
N GLY A 27 -8.36 14.44 -16.06
CA GLY A 27 -7.01 13.95 -16.34
C GLY A 27 -6.98 12.48 -16.75
N SER A 28 -5.97 12.11 -17.53
CA SER A 28 -5.64 10.71 -17.79
C SER A 28 -4.16 10.47 -17.48
N LEU A 29 -3.81 9.21 -17.22
CA LEU A 29 -2.41 8.79 -17.14
C LEU A 29 -2.22 7.41 -17.76
N VAL A 30 -1.02 7.19 -18.31
CA VAL A 30 -0.62 5.93 -18.94
C VAL A 30 0.55 5.36 -18.18
N VAL A 31 0.43 4.09 -17.80
CA VAL A 31 1.47 3.30 -17.13
C VAL A 31 1.97 2.25 -18.10
N GLN A 32 3.27 2.04 -18.16
CA GLN A 32 3.91 0.91 -18.84
C GLN A 32 4.77 0.15 -17.84
N GLY A 33 4.45 -1.13 -17.61
CA GLY A 33 5.18 -1.95 -16.65
C GLY A 33 5.12 -1.38 -15.22
N GLN A 34 6.22 -0.78 -14.76
CA GLN A 34 6.36 -0.17 -13.42
C GLN A 34 6.54 1.36 -13.47
N HIS A 35 6.39 1.97 -14.65
CA HIS A 35 6.65 3.39 -14.86
C HIS A 35 5.42 4.14 -15.36
N ILE A 36 5.24 5.37 -14.87
CA ILE A 36 4.26 6.30 -15.42
C ILE A 36 4.89 6.91 -16.68
N LEU A 37 4.28 6.64 -17.83
CA LEU A 37 4.75 7.11 -19.14
C LEU A 37 4.28 8.53 -19.45
N GLN A 38 3.00 8.81 -19.18
CA GLN A 38 2.37 10.10 -19.44
C GLN A 38 1.33 10.43 -18.39
N VAL A 39 1.18 11.72 -18.08
CA VAL A 39 0.11 12.28 -17.24
C VAL A 39 -0.28 13.65 -17.81
N GLY A 40 -1.57 13.87 -18.03
CA GLY A 40 -2.03 15.08 -18.71
C GLY A 40 -3.55 15.18 -18.76
N LYS A 41 -4.05 16.12 -19.56
CA LYS A 41 -5.50 16.24 -19.80
C LYS A 41 -6.00 15.01 -20.55
N ALA A 42 -7.20 14.55 -20.23
CA ALA A 42 -7.82 13.41 -20.90
C ALA A 42 -7.93 13.63 -22.41
N ALA A 43 -8.21 14.86 -22.86
CA ALA A 43 -8.26 15.22 -24.27
C ALA A 43 -6.90 15.06 -24.99
N GLU A 44 -5.79 15.40 -24.33
CA GLU A 44 -4.44 15.27 -24.89
C GLU A 44 -4.05 13.79 -25.03
N LEU A 45 -4.52 12.95 -24.11
CA LEU A 45 -4.21 11.51 -24.06
C LEU A 45 -5.30 10.65 -24.72
N ALA A 46 -6.34 11.25 -25.31
CA ALA A 46 -7.41 10.51 -25.98
C ALA A 46 -6.91 9.59 -27.11
N PRO A 47 -5.93 9.99 -27.96
CA PRO A 47 -5.42 9.13 -29.03
C PRO A 47 -4.59 7.94 -28.53
N VAL A 48 -4.09 7.97 -27.29
CA VAL A 48 -3.19 6.96 -26.76
C VAL A 48 -3.96 5.67 -26.45
N GLN A 49 -3.58 4.60 -27.15
CA GLN A 49 -4.09 3.24 -26.93
C GLN A 49 -3.31 2.55 -25.81
N ALA A 50 -3.98 1.66 -25.08
CA ALA A 50 -3.36 0.83 -24.05
C ALA A 50 -3.98 -0.57 -24.03
N ASP A 51 -3.24 -1.57 -23.55
CA ASP A 51 -3.70 -2.96 -23.46
C ASP A 51 -4.89 -3.10 -22.51
N ARG A 52 -4.95 -2.25 -21.49
CA ARG A 52 -6.05 -2.15 -20.54
C ARG A 52 -6.42 -0.70 -20.28
N VAL A 53 -7.72 -0.42 -20.29
CA VAL A 53 -8.27 0.88 -19.90
C VAL A 53 -9.07 0.73 -18.61
N ILE A 54 -8.85 1.65 -17.68
CA ILE A 54 -9.59 1.79 -16.42
C ILE A 54 -10.34 3.12 -16.50
N ASP A 55 -11.66 3.06 -16.49
CA ASP A 55 -12.53 4.23 -16.43
C ASP A 55 -12.50 4.84 -15.03
N ALA A 56 -12.05 6.08 -14.93
CA ALA A 56 -11.88 6.81 -13.67
C ALA A 56 -12.76 8.07 -13.58
N ARG A 57 -13.77 8.23 -14.44
CA ARG A 57 -14.57 9.46 -14.57
C ARG A 57 -15.08 10.07 -13.26
N ASP A 58 -15.46 9.22 -12.32
CA ASP A 58 -15.97 9.64 -11.00
C ASP A 58 -14.96 9.44 -9.86
N MET A 59 -13.68 9.28 -10.20
CA MET A 59 -12.60 8.97 -9.25
C MET A 59 -11.56 10.10 -9.17
N VAL A 60 -10.88 10.13 -8.02
CA VAL A 60 -9.66 10.92 -7.83
C VAL A 60 -8.48 9.96 -7.86
N VAL A 61 -7.47 10.31 -8.65
CA VAL A 61 -6.19 9.59 -8.67
C VAL A 61 -5.17 10.33 -7.83
N THR A 62 -4.52 9.60 -6.93
CA THR A 62 -3.42 10.10 -6.08
C THR A 62 -2.22 9.16 -6.20
N PRO A 63 -1.00 9.60 -5.81
CA PRO A 63 0.03 8.68 -5.41
C PRO A 63 -0.49 7.76 -4.31
N GLY A 64 -0.04 6.52 -4.30
CA GLY A 64 -0.28 5.63 -3.17
C GLY A 64 0.39 6.18 -1.91
N PHE A 65 -0.25 5.99 -0.76
CA PHE A 65 0.26 6.52 0.49
C PHE A 65 1.48 5.72 0.98
N CYS A 66 2.39 6.43 1.65
CA CYS A 66 3.59 5.87 2.27
C CYS A 66 3.45 5.93 3.78
N ASN A 67 3.44 4.78 4.45
CA ASN A 67 3.47 4.69 5.91
C ASN A 67 4.92 4.54 6.40
N GLY A 68 5.45 5.55 7.10
CA GLY A 68 6.84 5.58 7.51
C GLY A 68 7.22 4.63 8.66
N HIS A 69 6.26 4.02 9.35
CA HIS A 69 6.52 3.12 10.49
C HIS A 69 5.33 2.23 10.80
N MET A 70 5.51 0.92 10.74
CA MET A 70 4.43 -0.02 11.03
C MET A 70 4.92 -1.40 11.48
N HIS A 71 4.53 -1.81 12.67
CA HIS A 71 4.71 -3.20 13.12
C HIS A 71 3.60 -4.06 12.53
N ILE A 72 3.93 -4.98 11.63
CA ILE A 72 2.92 -5.70 10.84
C ILE A 72 2.75 -7.18 11.24
N SER A 73 3.79 -7.79 11.77
CA SER A 73 3.84 -9.23 12.08
C SER A 73 2.92 -9.67 13.23
N TYR A 74 2.83 -8.86 14.28
CA TYR A 74 2.04 -9.19 15.48
C TYR A 74 0.96 -8.15 15.81
N ALA A 75 1.16 -6.88 15.47
CA ALA A 75 0.37 -5.79 16.03
C ALA A 75 -1.11 -5.80 15.60
N HIS A 76 -1.43 -6.41 14.45
CA HIS A 76 -2.81 -6.55 14.01
C HIS A 76 -3.59 -7.56 14.85
N ALA A 77 -2.96 -8.65 15.28
CA ALA A 77 -3.60 -9.64 16.13
C ALA A 77 -3.82 -9.14 17.56
N THR A 78 -3.01 -8.19 18.02
CA THR A 78 -3.12 -7.61 19.38
C THR A 78 -4.00 -6.36 19.44
N ARG A 79 -4.53 -5.91 18.31
CA ARG A 79 -5.36 -4.69 18.21
C ARG A 79 -6.59 -4.82 19.12
N GLY A 80 -6.78 -3.83 20.00
CA GLY A 80 -7.95 -3.73 20.87
C GLY A 80 -7.95 -4.68 22.08
N ILE A 81 -6.89 -5.46 22.30
CA ILE A 81 -6.76 -6.33 23.49
C ILE A 81 -6.44 -5.51 24.75
N PHE A 82 -5.66 -4.45 24.59
CA PHE A 82 -5.15 -3.64 25.68
C PHE A 82 -6.01 -2.37 25.90
N PRO A 83 -6.16 -1.90 27.15
CA PRO A 83 -6.71 -0.57 27.40
C PRO A 83 -5.77 0.51 26.85
N ASP A 84 -6.31 1.71 26.66
CA ASP A 84 -5.60 2.84 26.05
C ASP A 84 -4.29 3.22 26.77
N ASP A 85 -4.21 2.93 28.08
CA ASP A 85 -3.00 3.17 28.87
C ASP A 85 -2.65 1.96 29.76
N LEU A 86 -1.48 1.39 29.50
CA LEU A 86 -0.82 0.35 30.31
C LEU A 86 0.54 0.82 30.85
N GLY A 87 0.93 2.07 30.59
CA GLY A 87 2.26 2.59 30.87
C GLY A 87 3.37 1.65 30.39
N SER A 88 4.36 1.43 31.24
CA SER A 88 5.51 0.55 30.95
C SER A 88 5.16 -0.93 30.80
N ALA A 89 3.94 -1.35 31.17
CA ALA A 89 3.49 -2.74 31.02
C ALA A 89 3.01 -3.06 29.59
N TYR A 90 2.79 -2.05 28.74
CA TYR A 90 2.32 -2.27 27.36
C TYR A 90 3.27 -3.18 26.58
N LEU A 91 4.53 -2.76 26.45
CA LEU A 91 5.50 -3.42 25.58
C LEU A 91 5.82 -4.87 26.02
N PRO A 92 6.04 -5.18 27.32
CA PRO A 92 6.21 -6.55 27.77
C PRO A 92 5.00 -7.45 27.47
N ASN A 93 3.77 -6.94 27.56
CA ASN A 93 2.58 -7.72 27.29
C ASN A 93 2.37 -7.98 25.79
N VAL A 94 2.66 -7.00 24.94
CA VAL A 94 2.69 -7.18 23.48
C VAL A 94 3.66 -8.31 23.09
N PHE A 95 4.89 -8.28 23.63
CA PHE A 95 5.89 -9.31 23.31
C PHE A 95 5.55 -10.69 23.88
N LYS A 96 4.82 -10.79 25.00
CA LYS A 96 4.30 -12.08 25.48
C LYS A 96 3.29 -12.68 24.51
N LEU A 97 2.39 -11.87 23.94
CA LEU A 97 1.43 -12.32 22.93
C LEU A 97 2.16 -12.73 21.66
N GLN A 98 3.12 -11.93 21.18
CA GLN A 98 3.94 -12.30 20.03
C GLN A 98 4.71 -13.61 20.25
N ALA A 99 5.29 -13.80 21.44
CA ALA A 99 6.12 -14.97 21.73
C ALA A 99 5.37 -16.29 21.53
N ILE A 100 4.06 -16.31 21.77
CA ILE A 100 3.22 -17.49 21.59
C ILE A 100 2.65 -17.64 20.17
N MET A 101 2.77 -16.64 19.30
CA MET A 101 2.30 -16.73 17.92
C MET A 101 3.11 -17.78 17.15
N THR A 102 2.40 -18.60 16.41
CA THR A 102 2.94 -19.53 15.44
C THR A 102 3.34 -18.80 14.14
N GLU A 103 4.12 -19.48 13.31
CA GLU A 103 4.51 -18.99 11.99
C GLU A 103 3.29 -18.70 11.09
N ASP A 104 2.28 -19.57 11.11
CA ASP A 104 1.05 -19.40 10.33
C ASP A 104 0.21 -18.22 10.84
N GLU A 105 0.16 -17.99 12.16
CA GLU A 105 -0.54 -16.85 12.73
C GLU A 105 0.12 -15.51 12.37
N GLU A 106 1.46 -15.42 12.42
CA GLU A 106 2.18 -14.21 11.97
C GLU A 106 2.02 -13.98 10.46
N PHE A 107 2.00 -15.03 9.64
CA PHE A 107 1.68 -14.93 8.21
C PHE A 107 0.31 -14.31 7.95
N HIS A 108 -0.73 -14.88 8.54
CA HIS A 108 -2.10 -14.44 8.31
C HIS A 108 -2.37 -13.05 8.90
N THR A 109 -1.76 -12.76 10.05
CA THR A 109 -1.81 -11.42 10.67
C THR A 109 -1.17 -10.38 9.76
N SER A 110 0.02 -10.69 9.21
CA SER A 110 0.70 -9.82 8.26
C SER A 110 -0.14 -9.61 6.99
N LEU A 111 -0.68 -10.68 6.42
CA LEU A 111 -1.51 -10.60 5.21
C LEU A 111 -2.78 -9.77 5.44
N LEU A 112 -3.44 -9.95 6.58
CA LEU A 112 -4.61 -9.16 6.99
C LEU A 112 -4.24 -7.67 7.09
N ALA A 113 -3.12 -7.36 7.74
CA ALA A 113 -2.65 -6.00 7.90
C ALA A 113 -2.38 -5.31 6.57
N ILE A 114 -1.67 -5.98 5.66
CA ILE A 114 -1.37 -5.45 4.33
C ILE A 114 -2.66 -5.26 3.53
N THR A 115 -3.60 -6.20 3.62
CA THR A 115 -4.89 -6.10 2.94
C THR A 115 -5.66 -4.86 3.38
N GLU A 116 -5.65 -4.57 4.70
CA GLU A 116 -6.27 -3.36 5.24
C GLU A 116 -5.57 -2.09 4.75
N LEU A 117 -4.24 -2.04 4.75
CA LEU A 117 -3.47 -0.91 4.23
C LEU A 117 -3.77 -0.61 2.75
N LEU A 118 -3.77 -1.64 1.91
CA LEU A 118 -4.09 -1.52 0.49
C LEU A 118 -5.52 -1.00 0.28
N LYS A 119 -6.47 -1.46 1.10
CA LYS A 119 -7.87 -1.01 1.05
C LYS A 119 -8.01 0.49 1.33
N TYR A 120 -7.11 1.08 2.10
CA TYR A 120 -7.10 2.52 2.40
C TYR A 120 -6.10 3.32 1.55
N GLY A 121 -5.50 2.69 0.53
CA GLY A 121 -4.62 3.36 -0.43
C GLY A 121 -3.15 3.45 -0.03
N THR A 122 -2.73 2.81 1.07
CA THR A 122 -1.31 2.67 1.41
C THR A 122 -0.67 1.60 0.54
N THR A 123 0.31 2.00 -0.28
CA THR A 123 1.02 1.10 -1.20
C THR A 123 2.45 0.82 -0.77
N THR A 124 2.99 1.66 0.12
CA THR A 124 4.36 1.57 0.64
C THR A 124 4.37 1.67 2.15
N PHE A 125 5.13 0.82 2.85
CA PHE A 125 5.36 0.99 4.28
C PHE A 125 6.74 0.50 4.73
N LEU A 126 7.16 0.97 5.91
CA LEU A 126 8.37 0.52 6.61
C LEU A 126 7.98 -0.35 7.80
N ASP A 127 8.45 -1.60 7.79
CA ASP A 127 8.43 -2.52 8.94
C ASP A 127 9.78 -2.41 9.67
N PRO A 128 9.83 -1.81 10.88
CA PRO A 128 11.07 -1.61 11.62
C PRO A 128 11.59 -2.88 12.30
N GLY A 129 10.97 -4.04 12.01
CA GLY A 129 11.34 -5.33 12.56
C GLY A 129 10.59 -5.65 13.85
N SER A 130 11.26 -6.38 14.75
CA SER A 130 10.61 -7.11 15.85
C SER A 130 9.66 -8.19 15.35
N THR A 131 9.99 -8.83 14.22
CA THR A 131 9.22 -9.92 13.60
C THR A 131 9.86 -11.27 13.95
N LYS A 132 9.08 -12.21 14.50
CA LYS A 132 9.60 -13.50 14.98
C LYS A 132 9.85 -14.46 13.82
N HIS A 133 8.91 -14.57 12.88
CA HIS A 133 8.95 -15.44 11.72
C HIS A 133 9.09 -14.61 10.44
N LEU A 134 10.24 -13.94 10.29
CA LEU A 134 10.47 -12.98 9.21
C LEU A 134 10.27 -13.58 7.82
N ASP A 135 10.86 -14.75 7.53
CA ASP A 135 10.76 -15.39 6.22
C ASP A 135 9.29 -15.64 5.83
N ARG A 136 8.47 -16.04 6.79
CA ARG A 136 7.05 -16.26 6.57
C ARG A 136 6.28 -14.95 6.36
N CYS A 137 6.60 -13.91 7.13
CA CYS A 137 6.03 -12.59 6.89
C CYS A 137 6.39 -12.08 5.47
N LEU A 138 7.64 -12.29 5.02
CA LEU A 138 8.08 -11.93 3.65
C LEU A 138 7.28 -12.65 2.56
N ASP A 139 6.76 -13.86 2.81
CA ASP A 139 5.85 -14.51 1.85
C ASP A 139 4.51 -13.79 1.75
N ALA A 140 3.92 -13.35 2.87
CA ALA A 140 2.71 -12.53 2.86
C ALA A 140 2.94 -11.23 2.08
N TYR A 141 4.14 -10.66 2.25
CA TYR A 141 4.55 -9.41 1.60
C TYR A 141 4.61 -9.57 0.08
N ARG A 142 5.28 -10.65 -0.38
CA ARG A 142 5.36 -11.02 -1.80
C ARG A 142 3.99 -11.29 -2.39
N GLN A 143 3.13 -12.01 -1.66
CA GLN A 143 1.78 -12.35 -2.11
C GLN A 143 0.90 -11.11 -2.28
N ALA A 144 1.00 -10.14 -1.37
CA ALA A 144 0.18 -8.93 -1.44
C ALA A 144 0.64 -7.93 -2.52
N GLY A 145 1.90 -7.99 -2.96
CA GLY A 145 2.44 -7.16 -4.03
C GLY A 145 2.63 -5.68 -3.66
N CYS A 146 2.70 -5.36 -2.37
CA CYS A 146 2.99 -4.02 -1.87
C CYS A 146 4.50 -3.73 -1.79
N ARG A 147 4.88 -2.46 -1.67
CA ARG A 147 6.28 -2.05 -1.50
C ARG A 147 6.61 -1.97 -0.01
N ILE A 148 7.63 -2.69 0.43
CA ILE A 148 7.99 -2.74 1.86
C ILE A 148 9.48 -2.51 2.02
N ILE A 149 9.82 -1.72 3.04
CA ILE A 149 11.17 -1.59 3.56
C ILE A 149 11.17 -2.32 4.90
N VAL A 150 12.05 -3.31 5.07
CA VAL A 150 12.19 -4.06 6.33
C VAL A 150 13.53 -3.71 6.95
N GLY A 151 13.56 -3.44 8.25
CA GLY A 151 14.75 -3.06 9.03
C GLY A 151 14.91 -3.83 10.32
#